data_AF-A0A955BHP1-F1
#
_entry.id   AF-A0A955BHP1-F1
#
_cell.length_a   1.000
_cell.length_b   1.000
_cell.length_c   1.000
_cell.angle_alpha   90.00
_cell.angle_beta   90.00
_cell.angle_gamma   90.00
#
_symmetry.space_group_name_H-M   'P 1'
#
loop_
_entity.id
_entity.type
_entity.pdbx_description
1 polymer ?
#
loop_
_entity_poly.entity_id
_entity_poly.type
_entity_poly.pdbx_seq_one_letter_code
_entity_poly.pdbx_strand_id
1 'polypeptide(L)'
;NSMRGAANASYWQHAIAEPEFRNRRAKYIVYGHTHQCETTPLEASYADGFALQQIYFNTGTWRRVYQTTRWQPAGHEFIPTETMSYLSFFAGDERGGRPFECWSGTLGALTPAASVHRLDVGRASHASPESVPTSNVPIARPHFASTPAAARASAAQRR
;
A
#
# COMPACT_ATOMS: atom_id res chain seq x y z
N ASN A 1 5.26 -2.19 -5.87
CA ASN A 1 4.66 -1.56 -4.68
C ASN A 1 5.13 -0.11 -4.52
N SER A 2 4.58 0.82 -5.30
CA SER A 2 4.43 2.20 -4.84
C SER A 2 2.92 2.46 -4.70
N MET A 3 2.52 3.33 -3.77
CA MET A 3 1.18 3.90 -3.83
C MET A 3 1.07 4.76 -5.09
N ARG A 4 -0.10 4.77 -5.75
CA ARG A 4 -0.30 5.50 -7.02
C ARG A 4 0.13 6.98 -6.85
N GLY A 5 1.22 7.37 -7.50
CA GLY A 5 1.78 8.73 -7.46
C GLY A 5 3.03 8.93 -6.58
N ALA A 6 3.40 7.99 -5.71
CA ALA A 6 4.63 8.09 -4.92
C ALA A 6 5.84 7.58 -5.72
N ALA A 7 6.84 8.44 -5.94
CA ALA A 7 8.08 8.08 -6.65
C ALA A 7 8.97 7.10 -5.86
N ASN A 8 8.85 7.09 -4.53
CA ASN A 8 9.59 6.20 -3.63
C ASN A 8 8.61 5.35 -2.80
N ALA A 9 9.06 4.15 -2.41
CA ALA A 9 8.30 3.25 -1.55
C ALA A 9 8.46 3.56 -0.04
N SER A 10 9.41 4.41 0.35
CA SER A 10 9.64 4.82 1.74
C SER A 10 8.62 5.87 2.21
N TYR A 11 8.32 5.85 3.51
CA TYR A 11 7.38 6.77 4.16
C TYR A 11 8.09 7.84 5.00
N TRP A 12 9.42 8.03 4.87
CA TRP A 12 10.15 9.07 5.63
C TRP A 12 9.56 10.48 5.46
N GLN A 13 8.98 10.79 4.30
CA GLN A 13 8.32 12.07 4.01
C GLN A 13 7.09 12.30 4.92
N HIS A 14 6.35 11.24 5.23
CA HIS A 14 5.25 11.29 6.18
C HIS A 14 5.78 11.41 7.61
N ALA A 15 6.86 10.71 7.96
CA ALA A 15 7.50 10.83 9.27
C ALA A 15 7.98 12.27 9.58
N ILE A 16 8.50 13.00 8.59
CA ILE A 16 8.86 14.44 8.72
C ILE A 16 7.62 15.37 8.76
N ALA A 17 6.47 14.90 8.28
CA ALA A 17 5.21 15.62 8.39
C ALA A 17 4.56 15.52 9.79
N GLU A 18 4.93 14.51 10.58
CA GLU A 18 4.33 14.25 11.89
C GLU A 18 4.50 15.43 12.88
N PRO A 19 3.46 15.80 13.64
CA PRO A 19 3.57 16.84 14.67
C PRO A 19 4.63 16.53 15.72
N GLU A 20 4.78 15.26 16.12
CA GLU A 20 5.77 14.85 17.13
C GLU A 20 7.21 14.91 16.63
N PHE A 21 7.43 14.80 15.31
CA PHE A 21 8.72 15.09 14.68
C PHE A 21 9.04 16.58 14.81
N ARG A 22 8.15 17.42 14.26
CA ARG A 22 8.35 18.87 14.13
C ARG A 22 8.44 19.60 15.48
N ASN A 23 7.71 19.12 16.48
CA ASN A 23 7.76 19.61 17.85
C ASN A 23 8.96 19.05 18.64
N ARG A 24 9.84 18.24 18.01
CA ARG A 24 11.02 17.60 18.62
C ARG A 24 10.72 16.75 19.86
N ARG A 25 9.51 16.18 19.94
CA ARG A 25 9.05 15.35 21.07
C ARG A 25 9.33 13.86 20.87
N ALA A 26 9.27 13.38 19.64
CA ALA A 26 9.58 11.98 19.31
C ALA A 26 11.04 11.81 18.86
N LYS A 27 11.80 10.94 19.56
CA LYS A 27 13.12 10.44 19.11
C LYS A 27 12.99 9.42 17.97
N TYR A 28 11.93 8.61 17.99
CA TYR A 28 11.74 7.52 17.03
C TYR A 28 10.33 7.55 16.47
N ILE A 29 10.21 7.36 15.16
CA ILE A 29 8.92 7.35 14.45
C ILE A 29 8.84 6.01 13.71
N VAL A 30 7.87 5.19 14.07
CA VAL A 30 7.83 3.77 13.70
C VAL A 30 6.56 3.47 12.92
N TYR A 31 6.70 3.12 11.64
CA TYR A 31 5.58 2.70 10.80
C TYR A 31 5.70 1.21 10.43
N GLY A 32 4.58 0.58 10.10
CA GLY A 32 4.53 -0.70 9.39
C GLY A 32 3.56 -0.59 8.22
N HIS A 33 4.05 -0.67 6.97
CA HIS A 33 3.18 -0.61 5.79
C HIS A 33 3.80 -1.14 4.49
N THR A 34 5.10 -0.92 4.27
CA THR A 34 5.74 -1.15 2.95
C THR A 34 6.10 -2.60 2.68
N HIS A 35 6.06 -3.43 3.72
CA HIS A 35 6.64 -4.78 3.76
C HIS A 35 8.17 -4.82 3.56
N GLN A 36 8.85 -3.68 3.70
CA GLN A 36 10.30 -3.58 3.64
C GLN A 36 10.80 -2.96 4.94
N CYS A 37 11.82 -3.59 5.55
CA CYS A 37 12.46 -3.04 6.74
C CYS A 37 13.33 -1.84 6.31
N GLU A 38 13.25 -0.74 7.06
CA GLU A 38 13.97 0.50 6.74
C GLU A 38 14.36 1.22 8.03
N THR A 39 15.54 1.83 8.04
CA THR A 39 16.02 2.72 9.11
C THR A 39 16.62 3.95 8.45
N THR A 40 16.01 5.11 8.65
CA THR A 40 16.38 6.35 7.97
C THR A 40 16.54 7.48 9.00
N PRO A 41 17.75 8.01 9.22
CA PRO A 41 17.94 9.17 10.10
C PRO A 41 17.26 10.40 9.48
N LEU A 42 16.50 11.14 10.28
CA LEU A 42 15.74 12.31 9.82
C LEU A 42 16.41 13.64 10.23
N GLU A 43 16.77 13.76 11.51
CA GLU A 43 17.38 14.97 12.07
C GLU A 43 18.41 14.60 13.15
N ALA A 44 19.50 15.37 13.23
CA ALA A 44 20.40 15.42 14.37
C ALA A 44 20.58 16.89 14.76
N SER A 45 20.22 17.22 16.00
CA SER A 45 20.35 18.58 16.55
C SER A 45 21.08 18.56 17.89
N TYR A 46 21.78 19.65 18.16
CA TYR A 46 22.57 19.85 19.37
C TYR A 46 22.21 21.21 19.96
N ALA A 47 21.76 21.25 21.22
CA ALA A 47 21.39 22.48 21.93
C ALA A 47 21.62 22.29 23.43
N ASP A 48 22.18 23.30 24.09
CA ASP A 48 22.37 23.37 25.55
C ASP A 48 23.03 22.12 26.19
N GLY A 49 23.97 21.50 25.46
CA GLY A 49 24.67 20.28 25.89
C GLY A 49 23.92 18.97 25.62
N PHE A 50 22.68 19.04 25.12
CA PHE A 50 21.88 17.87 24.75
C PHE A 50 21.93 17.60 23.24
N ALA A 51 22.05 16.32 22.88
CA ALA A 51 21.95 15.84 21.51
C ALA A 51 20.59 15.15 21.30
N LEU A 52 19.80 15.63 20.35
CA LEU A 52 18.57 14.99 19.90
C LEU A 52 18.81 14.39 18.51
N GLN A 53 18.61 13.08 18.41
CA GLN A 53 18.63 12.34 17.15
C GLN A 53 17.23 11.80 16.90
N GLN A 54 16.68 12.09 15.72
CA GLN A 54 15.34 11.66 15.31
C GLN A 54 15.46 10.69 14.14
N ILE A 55 14.91 9.49 14.29
CA ILE A 55 15.08 8.38 13.33
C ILE A 55 13.71 7.82 12.95
N TYR A 56 13.51 7.63 11.65
CA TYR A 56 12.39 6.88 11.09
C TYR A 56 12.73 5.40 10.97
N PHE A 57 11.79 4.55 11.37
CA PHE A 57 11.84 3.11 11.16
C PHE A 57 10.60 2.63 10.40
N ASN A 58 10.83 1.72 9.45
CA ASN A 58 9.79 0.85 8.93
C ASN A 58 10.03 -0.56 9.46
N THR A 59 9.09 -1.10 10.24
CA THR A 59 9.20 -2.46 10.79
C THR A 59 8.91 -3.56 9.76
N GLY A 60 8.63 -3.19 8.51
CA GLY A 60 8.52 -4.14 7.40
C GLY A 60 7.33 -5.07 7.53
N THR A 61 7.58 -6.38 7.57
CA THR A 61 6.54 -7.40 7.69
C THR A 61 7.11 -8.76 8.10
N TRP A 62 6.25 -9.65 8.59
CA TRP A 62 6.56 -11.04 8.94
C TRP A 62 5.73 -11.99 8.07
N ARG A 63 6.03 -12.02 6.77
CA ARG A 63 5.29 -12.84 5.80
C ARG A 63 6.07 -13.01 4.51
N ARG A 64 5.55 -13.87 3.64
CA ARG A 64 6.00 -13.98 2.25
C ARG A 64 5.64 -12.71 1.47
N VAL A 65 6.63 -12.10 0.83
CA VAL A 65 6.51 -10.96 -0.09
C VAL A 65 6.83 -11.43 -1.50
N TYR A 66 6.24 -10.77 -2.49
CA TYR A 66 6.47 -11.04 -3.92
C TYR A 66 7.05 -9.76 -4.54
N GLN A 67 8.28 -9.84 -5.05
CA GLN A 67 8.96 -8.71 -5.67
C GLN A 67 9.07 -8.91 -7.19
N THR A 68 8.70 -7.89 -7.96
CA THR A 68 8.78 -7.94 -9.43
C THR A 68 10.22 -7.93 -9.91
N THR A 69 10.54 -8.69 -10.96
CA THR A 69 11.90 -8.69 -11.55
C THR A 69 12.23 -7.31 -12.15
N ARG A 70 13.49 -6.87 -12.01
CA ARG A 70 13.93 -5.54 -12.52
C ARG A 70 14.34 -5.56 -13.99
N TRP A 71 14.63 -6.72 -14.56
CA TRP A 71 15.12 -6.87 -15.93
C TRP A 71 14.05 -6.55 -16.97
N GLN A 72 12.85 -7.10 -16.80
CA GLN A 72 11.70 -6.86 -17.69
C GLN A 72 10.43 -6.58 -16.88
N PRO A 73 10.22 -5.33 -16.40
CA PRO A 73 9.08 -4.97 -15.55
C PRO A 73 7.71 -5.24 -16.21
N ALA A 74 7.63 -5.22 -17.54
CA ALA A 74 6.42 -5.55 -18.31
C ALA A 74 6.14 -7.06 -18.40
N GLY A 75 7.09 -7.93 -18.04
CA GLY A 75 6.89 -9.39 -18.01
C GLY A 75 6.02 -9.87 -16.84
N HIS A 76 5.75 -9.00 -15.85
CA HIS A 76 4.96 -9.33 -14.65
C HIS A 76 5.45 -10.57 -13.89
N GLU A 77 6.75 -10.85 -13.94
CA GLU A 77 7.39 -11.93 -13.18
C GLU A 77 7.61 -11.50 -11.72
N PHE A 78 7.40 -12.43 -10.79
CA PHE A 78 7.58 -12.18 -9.35
C PHE A 78 8.43 -13.26 -8.70
N ILE A 79 9.37 -12.83 -7.84
CA ILE A 79 10.16 -13.71 -6.99
C ILE A 79 9.59 -13.66 -5.57
N PRO A 80 9.17 -14.81 -4.98
CA PRO A 80 8.75 -14.89 -3.60
C PRO A 80 9.94 -14.99 -2.64
N THR A 81 9.88 -14.24 -1.54
CA THR A 81 10.79 -14.38 -0.40
C THR A 81 10.01 -14.28 0.91
N GLU A 82 10.49 -14.93 1.96
CA GLU A 82 9.93 -14.80 3.31
C GLU A 82 10.74 -13.76 4.08
N THR A 83 10.06 -12.71 4.54
CA THR A 83 10.70 -11.58 5.25
C THR A 83 10.25 -11.56 6.70
N MET A 84 11.19 -11.20 7.58
CA MET A 84 10.99 -11.02 9.01
C MET A 84 11.83 -9.83 9.48
N SER A 85 11.31 -9.03 10.41
CA SER A 85 12.05 -7.86 10.93
C SER A 85 11.67 -7.50 12.37
N TYR A 86 12.67 -7.41 13.23
CA TYR A 86 12.54 -6.97 14.62
C TYR A 86 13.07 -5.55 14.79
N LEU A 87 12.39 -4.79 15.65
CA LEU A 87 12.87 -3.53 16.19
C LEU A 87 12.61 -3.53 17.69
N SER A 88 13.67 -3.44 18.48
CA SER A 88 13.61 -3.37 19.93
C SER A 88 14.15 -2.03 20.39
N PHE A 89 13.43 -1.38 21.31
CA PHE A 89 13.89 -0.19 22.03
C PHE A 89 14.26 -0.59 23.45
N PHE A 90 15.29 0.06 23.99
CA PHE A 90 15.83 -0.24 25.32
C PHE A 90 15.77 1.00 26.21
N ALA A 91 15.35 0.82 27.46
CA ALA A 91 15.37 1.84 28.48
C ALA A 91 16.69 1.80 29.28
N GLY A 92 17.19 2.98 29.68
CA GLY A 92 18.39 3.08 30.51
C GLY A 92 19.60 2.35 29.93
N ASP A 93 20.10 1.35 30.66
CA ASP A 93 21.24 0.53 30.31
C ASP A 93 20.90 -0.93 29.96
N GLU A 94 19.62 -1.28 29.73
CA GLU A 94 19.14 -2.63 29.38
C GLU A 94 19.95 -3.33 28.27
N ARG A 95 20.55 -2.54 27.35
CA ARG A 95 21.45 -3.02 26.29
C ARG A 95 22.83 -2.33 26.32
N GLY A 96 23.36 -2.09 27.51
CA GLY A 96 24.64 -1.40 27.71
C GLY A 96 24.63 0.03 27.16
N GLY A 97 23.55 0.77 27.44
CA GLY A 97 23.33 2.15 26.96
C GLY A 97 22.98 2.28 25.47
N ARG A 98 22.86 1.19 24.71
CA ARG A 98 22.39 1.22 23.31
C ARG A 98 20.86 1.43 23.30
N PRO A 99 20.33 2.44 22.58
CA PRO A 99 18.92 2.81 22.73
C PRO A 99 17.95 1.95 21.89
N PHE A 100 18.42 1.30 20.84
CA PHE A 100 17.63 0.38 20.02
C PHE A 100 18.52 -0.65 19.31
N GLU A 101 17.89 -1.71 18.80
CA GLU A 101 18.51 -2.72 17.95
C GLU A 101 17.48 -3.18 16.90
N CYS A 102 17.92 -3.35 15.66
CA CYS A 102 17.06 -3.71 14.54
C CYS A 102 17.69 -4.87 13.75
N TRP A 103 16.90 -5.90 13.49
CA TRP A 103 17.30 -7.09 12.74
C TRP A 103 16.31 -7.34 11.62
N SER A 104 16.80 -7.68 10.43
CA SER A 104 15.95 -8.09 9.30
C SER A 104 16.51 -9.34 8.63
N GLY A 105 15.67 -10.35 8.47
CA GLY A 105 15.97 -11.59 7.75
C GLY A 105 15.16 -11.69 6.46
N THR A 106 15.76 -12.29 5.43
CA THR A 106 15.06 -12.71 4.21
C THR A 106 15.47 -14.12 3.87
N LEU A 107 14.50 -15.03 3.80
CA LEU A 107 14.68 -16.42 3.41
C LEU A 107 14.13 -16.62 1.99
N GLY A 108 14.87 -17.34 1.15
CA GLY A 108 14.39 -17.72 -0.18
C GLY A 108 13.20 -18.67 -0.05
N ALA A 109 12.07 -18.33 -0.67
CA ALA A 109 10.92 -19.22 -0.63
C ALA A 109 11.20 -20.48 -1.46
N LEU A 110 10.88 -21.66 -0.90
CA LEU A 110 10.83 -22.90 -1.67
C LEU A 110 9.85 -22.70 -2.83
N THR A 111 10.37 -22.75 -4.06
CA THR A 111 9.54 -22.84 -5.26
C THR A 111 9.05 -24.29 -5.34
N PRO A 112 7.75 -24.58 -5.17
CA PRO A 112 7.25 -25.93 -5.40
C PRO A 112 7.52 -26.27 -6.86
N ALA A 113 7.97 -27.50 -7.15
CA ALA A 113 7.96 -28.00 -8.52
C ALA A 113 6.54 -27.79 -9.08
N ALA A 114 6.42 -27.09 -10.21
CA ALA A 114 5.17 -26.50 -10.67
C ALA A 114 4.03 -27.54 -10.64
N SER A 115 3.05 -27.36 -9.73
CA SER A 115 1.90 -28.25 -9.67
C SER A 115 1.03 -27.96 -10.88
N VAL A 116 1.19 -28.79 -11.92
CA VAL A 116 0.41 -28.72 -13.15
C VAL A 116 -1.03 -29.12 -12.84
N HIS A 117 -1.81 -28.17 -12.34
CA HIS A 117 -3.25 -28.30 -12.20
C HIS A 117 -3.86 -28.17 -13.59
N ARG A 118 -4.08 -29.31 -14.24
CA ARG A 118 -4.77 -29.38 -15.52
C ARG A 118 -6.23 -28.96 -15.33
N LEU A 119 -6.60 -27.78 -15.81
CA LEU A 119 -7.96 -27.22 -15.73
C LEU A 119 -8.93 -27.83 -16.77
N ASP A 120 -8.65 -29.04 -17.26
CA ASP A 120 -9.36 -29.70 -18.36
C ASP A 120 -10.41 -30.72 -17.86
N VAL A 121 -11.21 -30.35 -16.87
CA VAL A 121 -12.56 -30.92 -16.73
C VAL A 121 -13.51 -29.77 -16.44
N GLY A 122 -14.24 -29.34 -17.47
CA GLY A 122 -15.31 -28.36 -17.32
C GLY A 122 -16.29 -28.86 -16.26
N ARG A 123 -16.56 -28.02 -15.24
CA ARG A 123 -17.52 -28.32 -14.19
C ARG A 123 -18.82 -28.74 -14.85
N ALA A 124 -19.26 -29.97 -14.58
CA ALA A 124 -20.57 -30.46 -15.04
C ALA A 124 -21.62 -29.44 -14.61
N SER A 125 -22.24 -28.79 -15.60
CA SER A 125 -23.21 -27.75 -15.34
C SER A 125 -24.50 -28.40 -14.87
N HIS A 126 -24.75 -28.35 -13.56
CA HIS A 126 -26.02 -28.74 -12.96
C HIS A 126 -27.15 -27.73 -13.25
N ALA A 127 -26.88 -26.69 -14.04
CA ALA A 127 -27.90 -25.80 -14.56
C ALA A 127 -28.71 -26.52 -15.64
N SER A 128 -30.00 -26.73 -15.40
CA SER A 128 -30.95 -27.16 -16.41
C SER A 128 -30.88 -26.23 -17.63
N PRO A 129 -31.00 -26.72 -18.87
CA PRO A 129 -30.98 -25.89 -20.09
C PRO A 129 -32.25 -25.06 -20.29
N GLU A 130 -33.11 -24.99 -19.27
CA GLU A 130 -34.40 -24.32 -19.32
C GLU A 130 -34.21 -22.81 -19.17
N SER A 131 -34.22 -22.11 -20.30
CA SER A 131 -34.22 -20.66 -20.34
C SER A 131 -35.45 -20.12 -19.60
N VAL A 132 -35.25 -19.40 -18.51
CA VAL A 132 -36.31 -18.70 -17.79
C VAL A 132 -37.07 -17.82 -18.80
N PRO A 133 -38.37 -18.03 -19.02
CA PRO A 133 -39.11 -17.20 -19.96
C PRO A 133 -39.09 -15.76 -19.48
N THR A 134 -38.73 -14.84 -20.37
CA THR A 134 -38.79 -13.40 -20.11
C THR A 134 -40.24 -13.01 -19.83
N SER A 135 -40.55 -12.85 -18.54
CA SER A 135 -41.85 -12.35 -18.10
C SER A 135 -42.14 -11.01 -18.78
N ASN A 136 -43.37 -10.86 -19.29
CA ASN A 136 -43.86 -9.65 -19.97
C ASN A 136 -44.08 -8.47 -18.99
N VAL A 137 -43.08 -8.19 -18.15
CA VAL A 137 -43.05 -7.00 -17.29
C VAL A 137 -42.75 -5.79 -18.19
N PRO A 138 -43.63 -4.77 -18.25
CA PRO A 138 -43.35 -3.58 -19.03
C PRO A 138 -42.09 -2.89 -18.48
N ILE A 139 -41.06 -2.75 -19.33
CA ILE A 139 -39.83 -2.03 -18.97
C ILE A 139 -40.16 -0.54 -18.90
N ALA A 140 -40.53 -0.07 -17.71
CA ALA A 140 -40.72 1.35 -17.43
C ALA A 140 -39.39 2.09 -17.67
N ARG A 141 -39.42 3.18 -18.44
CA ARG A 141 -38.22 3.98 -18.72
C ARG A 141 -37.68 4.57 -17.41
N PRO A 142 -36.35 4.59 -17.20
CA PRO A 142 -35.76 5.25 -16.04
C PRO A 142 -36.07 6.75 -16.06
N HIS A 143 -36.46 7.29 -14.92
CA HIS A 143 -37.01 8.64 -14.76
C HIS A 143 -35.98 9.78 -14.96
N PHE A 144 -34.70 9.46 -15.17
CA PHE A 144 -33.63 10.42 -15.42
C PHE A 144 -33.56 10.93 -16.87
N ALA A 145 -34.43 10.46 -17.76
CA ALA A 145 -34.46 10.86 -19.17
C ALA A 145 -35.19 12.22 -19.44
N SER A 146 -35.22 13.13 -18.47
CA SER A 146 -35.77 14.48 -18.63
C SER A 146 -34.72 15.44 -19.19
N THR A 147 -34.76 15.69 -20.49
CA THR A 147 -33.95 16.74 -21.12
C THR A 147 -34.42 18.13 -20.67
N PRO A 148 -33.57 18.99 -20.09
CA PRO A 148 -33.94 20.38 -19.83
C PRO A 148 -34.01 21.14 -21.15
N ALA A 149 -35.18 21.72 -21.46
CA ALA A 149 -35.38 22.49 -22.67
C ALA A 149 -34.60 23.82 -22.64
N ALA A 150 -33.94 24.09 -23.77
CA ALA A 150 -33.17 25.29 -24.14
C ALA A 150 -33.35 26.57 -23.31
N ALA A 151 -32.23 27.11 -22.82
CA ALA A 151 -32.06 28.52 -22.47
C ALA A 151 -31.21 29.24 -23.53
N ARG A 152 -31.50 30.53 -23.78
CA ARG A 152 -31.00 31.44 -24.86
C ARG A 152 -31.68 31.19 -26.22
N ALA A 153 -32.00 32.19 -27.07
CA ALA A 153 -31.77 33.65 -27.10
C ALA A 153 -32.81 34.29 -28.10
N SER A 154 -32.97 35.61 -28.34
CA SER A 154 -32.47 36.87 -27.74
C SER A 154 -33.18 38.10 -28.35
N ALA A 155 -33.18 39.24 -27.62
CA ALA A 155 -33.23 40.64 -28.11
C ALA A 155 -34.44 41.19 -28.93
N ALA A 156 -35.04 42.26 -28.37
CA ALA A 156 -35.48 43.51 -29.00
C ALA A 156 -36.32 43.55 -30.30
N GLN A 157 -37.49 44.20 -30.23
CA GLN A 157 -37.97 45.09 -31.30
C GLN A 157 -38.80 46.27 -30.73
N ARG A 158 -38.71 47.44 -31.37
CA ARG A 158 -39.35 48.71 -30.98
C ARG A 158 -40.82 48.78 -31.40
N ARG A 159 -41.63 49.51 -30.64
CA ARG A 159 -42.30 50.75 -31.08
C ARG A 159 -42.64 51.64 -29.90
#